data_AF-A0A812QD23-F1
#
_entry.id   AF-A0A812QD23-F1
#
_cell.length_a   1.000
_cell.length_b   1.000
_cell.length_c   1.000
_cell.angle_alpha   90.00
_cell.angle_beta   90.00
_cell.angle_gamma   90.00
#
_symmetry.space_group_name_H-M   'P 1'
#
loop_
_entity.id
_entity.type
_entity.pdbx_description
1 polymer ?
#
loop_
_entity_poly.entity_id
_entity_poly.type
_entity_poly.pdbx_seq_one_letter_code
_entity_poly.pdbx_strand_id
1 'polypeptide(L)'
;MDRAECSRRLLLCFLVGWGGILLVWIAFFYGNWPVISIADADVCPIGSSLGGEDTCNATRREGQCYGGTLESPCRCAEGYQPRVTRFTLSWEAYHFRCCSSSGGEGPVACGDPSLLAVLAPLCLGAGVVGCIACIYLINCAKPIVEGSRPEDSAAASPVPRDGAKLHDSVEMRRWAVTLSDLQQFRRLVLQAVRDGRIKPTDRDPFDPSDFVKGPSMYTVTEQYIKPVTEAAGKMSWALMKHPDGIDCDLFITHGWAEGVFEFADKVTYCWPRGATAAYVCFLSNPQNLDIGHLIASPEESPFARALTASQQMLVVPNHQASIYTRIWCVYEAFLAYTLKKPIRTALSPVLHFWPRVLRVFFACVAAHGLGFLGRNPKPYTLHPTP
;
A
#
# COMPACT_ATOMS: atom_id res chain seq x y z
N MET A 1 -12.62 0.28 -10.51
CA MET A 1 -12.30 -0.35 -9.23
C MET A 1 -11.72 0.75 -8.37
N ASP A 2 -12.43 1.18 -7.34
CA ASP A 2 -11.98 2.28 -6.48
C ASP A 2 -10.58 1.96 -5.92
N ARG A 3 -9.67 2.94 -5.82
CA ARG A 3 -8.38 2.77 -5.14
C ARG A 3 -8.59 2.26 -3.71
N ALA A 4 -9.73 2.61 -3.09
CA ALA A 4 -10.14 2.05 -1.81
C ALA A 4 -10.44 0.54 -1.91
N GLU A 5 -11.05 0.07 -3.00
CA GLU A 5 -11.30 -1.36 -3.21
C GLU A 5 -10.04 -2.13 -3.62
N CYS A 6 -9.17 -1.54 -4.44
CA CYS A 6 -7.85 -2.12 -4.71
C CYS A 6 -7.00 -2.20 -3.44
N SER A 7 -7.01 -1.14 -2.61
CA SER A 7 -6.35 -1.14 -1.31
C SER A 7 -7.01 -2.11 -0.33
N ARG A 8 -8.34 -2.28 -0.34
CA ARG A 8 -9.05 -3.29 0.46
C ARG A 8 -8.73 -4.71 0.00
N ARG A 9 -8.61 -4.96 -1.30
CA ARG A 9 -8.22 -6.27 -1.85
C ARG A 9 -6.75 -6.56 -1.59
N LEU A 10 -5.86 -5.58 -1.72
CA LEU A 10 -4.46 -5.69 -1.31
C LEU A 10 -4.35 -5.91 0.19
N LEU A 11 -5.11 -5.18 1.00
CA LEU A 11 -5.18 -5.36 2.45
C LEU A 11 -5.77 -6.72 2.79
N LEU A 12 -6.75 -7.22 2.05
CA LEU A 12 -7.32 -8.56 2.25
C LEU A 12 -6.31 -9.64 1.84
N CYS A 13 -5.63 -9.51 0.71
CA CYS A 13 -4.53 -10.41 0.34
C CYS A 13 -3.39 -10.34 1.36
N PHE A 14 -3.10 -9.15 1.88
CA PHE A 14 -2.11 -8.94 2.93
C PHE A 14 -2.59 -9.55 4.25
N LEU A 15 -3.85 -9.40 4.65
CA LEU A 15 -4.42 -9.96 5.87
C LEU A 15 -4.71 -11.46 5.77
N VAL A 16 -4.91 -12.02 4.58
CA VAL A 16 -5.05 -13.46 4.37
C VAL A 16 -3.65 -14.09 4.27
N GLY A 17 -2.71 -13.42 3.61
CA GLY A 17 -1.30 -13.82 3.58
C GLY A 17 -0.65 -13.72 4.97
N TRP A 18 -0.78 -12.58 5.64
CA TRP A 18 -0.34 -12.38 7.02
C TRP A 18 -1.20 -13.12 8.01
N GLY A 19 -2.50 -13.26 7.80
CA GLY A 19 -3.34 -14.09 8.66
C GLY A 19 -2.89 -15.54 8.60
N GLY A 20 -2.54 -16.04 7.42
CA GLY A 20 -1.92 -17.35 7.25
C GLY A 20 -0.52 -17.43 7.87
N ILE A 21 0.37 -16.48 7.59
CA ILE A 21 1.74 -16.45 8.14
C ILE A 21 1.73 -16.27 9.66
N LEU A 22 0.88 -15.39 10.19
CA LEU A 22 0.66 -15.12 11.61
C LEU A 22 -0.07 -16.28 12.27
N LEU A 23 -1.01 -16.98 11.63
CA LEU A 23 -1.61 -18.20 12.17
C LEU A 23 -0.60 -19.34 12.17
N VAL A 24 0.27 -19.45 11.17
CA VAL A 24 1.38 -20.40 11.17
C VAL A 24 2.38 -20.01 12.27
N TRP A 25 2.75 -18.74 12.39
CA TRP A 25 3.62 -18.23 13.45
C TRP A 25 3.00 -18.41 14.83
N ILE A 26 1.74 -18.03 15.03
CA ILE A 26 1.00 -18.26 16.27
C ILE A 26 0.94 -19.75 16.51
N ALA A 27 0.57 -20.61 15.56
CA ALA A 27 0.57 -22.05 15.77
C ALA A 27 1.96 -22.65 16.06
N PHE A 28 3.04 -22.01 15.59
CA PHE A 28 4.42 -22.43 15.81
C PHE A 28 5.03 -21.89 17.12
N PHE A 29 4.57 -20.73 17.61
CA PHE A 29 5.12 -20.03 18.78
C PHE A 29 4.19 -20.02 20.01
N TYR A 30 2.88 -20.02 19.80
CA TYR A 30 1.82 -19.87 20.82
C TYR A 30 0.76 -20.96 20.77
N GLY A 31 0.62 -21.63 19.64
CA GLY A 31 0.19 -22.99 19.60
C GLY A 31 1.21 -23.74 20.42
N ASN A 32 0.88 -23.91 21.70
CA ASN A 32 0.85 -25.26 22.24
C ASN A 32 0.02 -26.10 21.27
N TRP A 33 0.52 -26.37 20.06
CA TRP A 33 0.17 -27.59 19.39
C TRP A 33 0.53 -28.62 20.43
N PRO A 34 -0.43 -29.38 20.96
CA PRO A 34 -0.07 -30.58 21.66
C PRO A 34 0.57 -31.45 20.58
N VAL A 35 1.86 -31.24 20.32
CA VAL A 35 2.76 -32.36 20.10
C VAL A 35 2.63 -33.14 21.39
N ILE A 36 1.58 -33.96 21.42
CA ILE A 36 1.43 -35.06 22.33
C ILE A 36 1.45 -34.57 23.79
N SER A 37 0.29 -34.11 24.26
CA SER A 37 -0.09 -34.45 25.62
C SER A 37 -0.24 -35.98 25.63
N ILE A 38 0.87 -36.69 25.84
CA ILE A 38 0.79 -37.80 26.78
C ILE A 38 0.71 -37.08 28.11
N ALA A 39 -0.43 -37.27 28.74
CA ALA A 39 -0.74 -36.79 30.06
C ALA A 39 0.38 -37.17 31.05
N ASP A 40 0.23 -36.61 32.25
CA ASP A 40 0.90 -37.03 33.48
C ASP A 40 2.26 -36.37 33.71
N ALA A 41 2.61 -35.96 34.92
CA ALA A 41 1.90 -35.72 36.17
C ALA A 41 2.96 -35.03 37.05
N ASP A 42 2.51 -34.32 38.07
CA ASP A 42 3.38 -33.78 39.11
C ASP A 42 4.28 -34.87 39.73
N VAL A 43 5.55 -34.55 40.02
CA VAL A 43 6.27 -34.73 41.32
C VAL A 43 7.81 -34.99 41.20
N CYS A 44 8.51 -34.18 42.01
CA CYS A 44 9.81 -34.17 42.71
C CYS A 44 11.09 -34.94 42.29
N PRO A 45 12.28 -34.30 42.46
CA PRO A 45 13.59 -34.96 42.45
C PRO A 45 13.97 -35.55 43.81
N ILE A 46 14.77 -36.62 43.75
CA ILE A 46 15.38 -37.30 44.89
C ILE A 46 16.32 -36.33 45.62
N GLY A 47 15.99 -36.00 46.87
CA GLY A 47 16.85 -35.21 47.76
C GLY A 47 16.17 -34.60 48.99
N SER A 48 14.84 -34.48 49.03
CA SER A 48 14.14 -34.10 50.26
C SER A 48 13.64 -35.33 50.99
N SER A 49 14.17 -35.57 52.19
CA SER A 49 13.55 -36.42 53.19
C SER A 49 12.18 -35.86 53.56
N LEU A 50 11.10 -36.54 53.20
CA LEU A 50 9.82 -36.39 53.88
C LEU A 50 9.43 -37.78 54.36
N GLY A 51 9.49 -37.96 55.68
CA GLY A 51 8.83 -39.07 56.35
C GLY A 51 7.34 -39.02 56.04
N GLY A 52 6.79 -40.18 55.71
CA GLY A 52 5.39 -40.36 55.37
C GLY A 52 5.25 -41.53 54.40
N GLU A 53 5.16 -42.74 54.94
CA GLU A 53 4.62 -43.89 54.23
C GLU A 53 3.23 -43.50 53.71
N ASP A 54 3.09 -43.31 52.41
CA ASP A 54 2.07 -43.99 51.60
C ASP A 54 2.10 -43.55 50.14
N THR A 55 2.17 -44.56 49.26
CA THR A 55 1.77 -44.58 47.84
C THR A 55 2.63 -43.86 46.79
N CYS A 56 3.63 -44.57 46.25
CA CYS A 56 3.90 -44.59 44.81
C CYS A 56 3.85 -46.04 44.33
N ASN A 57 2.73 -46.41 43.70
CA ASN A 57 2.44 -47.75 43.25
C ASN A 57 3.31 -48.11 42.04
N ALA A 58 4.17 -49.11 42.19
CA ALA A 58 5.33 -49.40 41.35
C ALA A 58 5.03 -50.13 40.03
N THR A 59 3.97 -49.74 39.31
CA THR A 59 3.58 -50.44 38.06
C THR A 59 3.34 -49.48 36.89
N ARG A 60 4.36 -48.70 36.50
CA ARG A 60 4.63 -48.37 35.07
C ARG A 60 5.97 -47.64 34.92
N ARG A 61 6.79 -48.14 33.98
CA ARG A 61 8.04 -47.53 33.53
C ARG A 61 7.69 -46.32 32.66
N GLU A 62 8.15 -45.12 33.02
CA GLU A 62 8.68 -44.11 32.09
C GLU A 62 9.18 -42.88 32.87
N GLY A 63 10.43 -42.47 32.58
CA GLY A 63 11.17 -41.46 33.33
C GLY A 63 11.03 -40.05 32.74
N GLN A 64 10.78 -39.07 33.60
CA GLN A 64 10.95 -37.66 33.29
C GLN A 64 11.84 -37.00 34.35
N CYS A 65 12.63 -36.01 33.92
CA CYS A 65 13.49 -35.24 34.81
C CYS A 65 13.16 -33.76 34.65
N TYR A 66 12.63 -33.16 35.72
CA TYR A 66 12.23 -31.76 35.74
C TYR A 66 13.34 -30.91 36.34
N GLY A 67 14.07 -30.20 35.46
CA GLY A 67 14.92 -29.08 35.82
C GLY A 67 16.35 -29.44 36.24
N GLY A 68 17.30 -29.08 35.38
CA GLY A 68 18.71 -28.94 35.74
C GLY A 68 19.20 -27.58 35.24
N THR A 69 20.18 -26.99 35.92
CA THR A 69 20.94 -25.88 35.32
C THR A 69 21.96 -26.46 34.35
N LEU A 70 22.56 -25.62 33.48
CA LEU A 70 23.66 -26.07 32.61
C LEU A 70 24.81 -26.70 33.41
N GLU A 71 24.96 -26.27 34.66
CA GLU A 71 25.98 -26.69 35.63
C GLU A 71 25.58 -27.95 36.41
N SER A 72 24.28 -28.26 36.50
CA SER A 72 23.75 -29.43 37.21
C SER A 72 22.66 -30.12 36.38
N PRO A 73 23.04 -30.85 35.32
CA PRO A 73 22.08 -31.54 34.47
C PRO A 73 21.44 -32.70 35.23
N CYS A 74 20.13 -32.83 35.02
CA CYS A 74 19.30 -33.96 35.41
C CYS A 74 19.98 -35.32 35.16
N ARG A 75 20.03 -36.19 36.19
CA ARG A 75 20.56 -37.57 36.06
C ARG A 75 19.45 -38.52 35.63
N CYS A 76 19.66 -39.22 34.52
CA CYS A 76 18.74 -40.25 34.05
C CYS A 76 18.95 -41.57 34.81
N ALA A 77 17.90 -42.39 34.86
CA ALA A 77 18.00 -43.74 35.40
C ALA A 77 18.99 -44.60 34.58
N GLU A 78 19.54 -45.64 35.20
CA GLU A 78 20.51 -46.54 34.59
C GLU A 78 19.94 -47.16 33.29
N GLY A 79 20.71 -47.09 32.20
CA GLY A 79 20.24 -47.45 30.85
C GLY A 79 19.60 -46.32 30.04
N TYR A 80 19.60 -45.08 30.56
CA TYR A 80 19.13 -43.89 29.84
C TYR A 80 20.20 -42.79 29.84
N GLN A 81 20.28 -42.01 28.74
CA GLN A 81 21.19 -40.87 28.62
C GLN A 81 20.41 -39.55 28.59
N PRO A 82 20.88 -38.51 29.31
CA PRO A 82 20.28 -37.18 29.26
C PRO A 82 20.62 -36.50 27.95
N ARG A 83 19.61 -35.93 27.28
CA ARG A 83 19.76 -35.06 26.12
C ARG A 83 19.23 -33.68 26.46
N VAL A 84 20.08 -32.68 26.28
CA VAL A 84 19.74 -31.27 26.45
C VAL A 84 19.41 -30.68 25.09
N THR A 85 18.22 -30.12 24.95
CA THR A 85 17.86 -29.33 23.77
C THR A 85 17.75 -27.87 24.18
N ARG A 86 18.62 -27.03 23.62
CA ARG A 86 18.56 -25.58 23.83
C ARG A 86 17.49 -25.00 22.90
N PHE A 87 16.49 -24.34 23.46
CA PHE A 87 15.57 -23.55 22.64
C PHE A 87 16.31 -22.30 22.15
N THR A 88 16.52 -22.21 20.84
CA THR A 88 17.32 -21.13 20.23
C THR A 88 16.70 -19.73 20.35
N LEU A 89 15.45 -19.61 20.81
CA LEU A 89 14.68 -18.35 20.82
C LEU A 89 14.30 -17.86 22.23
N SER A 90 14.47 -18.68 23.26
CA SER A 90 14.38 -18.29 24.67
C SER A 90 15.79 -18.27 25.22
N TRP A 91 16.23 -17.13 25.76
CA TRP A 91 17.65 -16.93 26.08
C TRP A 91 18.16 -17.85 27.20
N GLU A 92 17.26 -18.52 27.94
CA GLU A 92 17.63 -19.29 29.15
C GLU A 92 16.86 -20.62 29.35
N ALA A 93 15.99 -21.04 28.43
CA ALA A 93 15.24 -22.30 28.61
C ALA A 93 15.96 -23.51 27.99
N TYR A 94 16.34 -24.47 28.85
CA TYR A 94 16.86 -25.78 28.46
C TYR A 94 15.81 -26.85 28.74
N HIS A 95 15.52 -27.69 27.75
CA HIS A 95 14.67 -28.86 27.96
C HIS A 95 15.53 -30.11 28.08
N PHE A 96 15.38 -30.83 29.18
CA PHE A 96 16.07 -32.09 29.47
C PHE A 96 15.14 -33.26 29.15
N ARG A 97 15.62 -34.28 28.44
CA ARG A 97 14.92 -35.56 28.25
C ARG A 97 15.88 -36.72 28.46
N CYS A 98 15.39 -37.81 29.03
CA CYS A 98 16.13 -39.06 29.16
C CYS A 98 15.71 -40.01 28.05
N CYS A 99 16.67 -40.55 27.29
CA CYS A 99 16.40 -41.53 26.24
C CYS A 99 17.11 -42.84 26.52
N SER A 100 16.53 -43.97 26.08
CA SER A 100 17.15 -45.29 26.21
C SER A 100 18.50 -45.35 25.48
N SER A 101 19.53 -45.86 26.15
CA SER A 101 20.90 -45.98 25.61
C SER A 101 21.10 -47.21 24.71
N SER A 102 20.17 -48.16 24.71
CA SER A 102 20.39 -49.51 24.17
C SER A 102 19.82 -49.76 22.78
N GLY A 103 19.37 -48.73 22.04
CA GLY A 103 18.85 -48.88 20.67
C GLY A 103 17.65 -49.83 20.51
N GLY A 104 17.15 -50.40 21.60
CA GLY A 104 16.03 -51.33 21.63
C GLY A 104 14.69 -50.61 21.51
N GLU A 105 13.68 -51.39 21.15
CA GLU A 105 12.27 -51.06 20.83
C GLU A 105 11.50 -50.35 21.98
N GLY A 106 12.03 -49.25 22.50
CA GLY A 106 11.27 -48.27 23.24
C GLY A 106 10.48 -47.38 22.27
N PRO A 107 9.34 -46.81 22.68
CA PRO A 107 8.43 -46.11 21.78
C PRO A 107 9.01 -44.87 21.08
N VAL A 108 10.19 -44.38 21.50
CA VAL A 108 10.88 -43.25 20.85
C VAL A 108 12.40 -43.44 20.89
N ALA A 109 13.02 -43.73 19.75
CA ALA A 109 14.47 -43.70 19.60
C ALA A 109 14.99 -42.27 19.82
N CYS A 110 16.19 -42.11 20.40
CA CYS A 110 16.74 -40.80 20.74
C CYS A 110 17.22 -39.97 19.53
N GLY A 111 16.88 -40.35 18.30
CA GLY A 111 16.88 -39.52 17.11
C GLY A 111 15.45 -39.51 16.61
N ASP A 112 14.84 -38.37 16.34
CA ASP A 112 15.29 -37.63 15.18
C ASP A 112 14.79 -36.17 15.23
N PRO A 113 15.66 -35.15 15.16
CA PRO A 113 15.23 -33.77 14.89
C PRO A 113 14.66 -33.60 13.46
N SER A 114 14.53 -34.68 12.69
CA SER A 114 14.14 -34.67 11.28
C SER A 114 12.82 -33.98 11.01
N LEU A 115 11.78 -34.12 11.85
CA LEU A 115 10.50 -33.48 11.53
C LEU A 115 10.61 -31.95 11.53
N LEU A 116 11.27 -31.35 12.53
CA LEU A 116 11.49 -29.90 12.60
C LEU A 116 12.53 -29.43 11.58
N ALA A 117 13.59 -30.23 11.36
CA ALA A 117 14.60 -29.96 10.35
C ALA A 117 14.08 -30.06 8.91
N VAL A 118 12.99 -30.80 8.67
CA VAL A 118 12.34 -30.94 7.36
C VAL A 118 11.17 -29.97 7.20
N LEU A 119 10.34 -29.79 8.23
CA LEU A 119 9.19 -28.88 8.16
C LEU A 119 9.62 -27.40 8.12
N ALA A 120 10.64 -27.00 8.87
CA ALA A 120 11.11 -25.61 8.86
C ALA A 120 11.53 -25.12 7.45
N PRO A 121 12.39 -25.83 6.69
CA PRO A 121 12.73 -25.41 5.33
C PRO A 121 11.56 -25.56 4.35
N LEU A 122 10.64 -26.51 4.53
CA LEU A 122 9.44 -26.62 3.69
C LEU A 122 8.49 -25.42 3.90
N CYS A 123 8.25 -25.02 5.16
CA CYS A 123 7.44 -23.84 5.47
C CYS A 123 8.11 -22.55 4.97
N LEU A 124 9.43 -22.43 5.11
CA LEU A 124 10.19 -21.30 4.55
C LEU A 124 10.10 -21.28 3.02
N GLY A 125 10.28 -22.43 2.37
CA GLY A 125 10.17 -22.58 0.91
C GLY A 125 8.78 -22.21 0.39
N ALA A 126 7.72 -22.69 1.04
CA ALA A 126 6.35 -22.33 0.71
C ALA A 126 6.07 -20.83 0.90
N GLY A 127 6.60 -20.23 1.97
CA GLY A 127 6.53 -18.79 2.21
C GLY A 127 7.21 -17.99 1.10
N VAL A 128 8.43 -18.38 0.70
CA VAL A 128 9.18 -17.73 -0.39
C VAL A 128 8.44 -17.87 -1.73
N VAL A 129 7.97 -19.06 -2.08
CA VAL A 129 7.24 -19.29 -3.34
C VAL A 129 5.93 -18.51 -3.39
N GLY A 130 5.13 -18.52 -2.31
CA GLY A 130 3.89 -17.74 -2.22
C GLY A 130 4.16 -16.24 -2.37
N CYS A 131 5.28 -15.77 -1.84
CA CYS A 131 5.69 -14.38 -1.96
C CYS A 131 6.17 -14.00 -3.37
N ILE A 132 6.97 -14.84 -4.03
CA ILE A 132 7.36 -14.65 -5.44
C ILE A 132 6.11 -14.63 -6.32
N ALA A 133 5.16 -15.54 -6.09
CA ALA A 133 3.89 -15.57 -6.82
C ALA A 133 3.09 -14.27 -6.60
N CYS A 134 2.98 -13.77 -5.36
CA CYS A 134 2.33 -12.48 -5.09
C CYS A 134 3.02 -11.30 -5.79
N ILE A 135 4.35 -11.22 -5.75
CA ILE A 135 5.10 -10.16 -6.45
C ILE A 135 4.89 -10.27 -7.97
N TYR A 136 4.96 -11.48 -8.51
CA TYR A 136 4.72 -11.73 -9.94
C TYR A 136 3.31 -11.32 -10.32
N LEU A 137 2.28 -11.72 -9.56
CA LEU A 137 0.90 -11.31 -9.81
C LEU A 137 0.70 -9.79 -9.71
N ILE A 138 1.35 -9.10 -8.77
CA ILE A 138 1.28 -7.64 -8.65
C ILE A 138 1.98 -6.93 -9.81
N ASN A 139 3.14 -7.42 -10.25
CA ASN A 139 3.92 -6.80 -11.34
C ASN A 139 3.38 -7.17 -12.72
N CYS A 140 2.84 -8.37 -12.89
CA CYS A 140 2.25 -8.86 -14.13
C CYS A 140 0.77 -8.52 -14.26
N ALA A 141 0.12 -8.07 -13.19
CA ALA A 141 -1.12 -7.32 -13.29
C ALA A 141 -0.81 -6.04 -14.08
N LYS A 142 -0.93 -6.14 -15.40
CA LYS A 142 -1.07 -4.97 -16.28
C LYS A 142 -2.09 -4.08 -15.59
N PRO A 143 -1.83 -2.76 -15.46
CA PRO A 143 -2.81 -1.85 -14.90
C PRO A 143 -4.12 -2.17 -15.62
N ILE A 144 -5.09 -2.70 -14.86
CA ILE A 144 -6.36 -3.14 -15.42
C ILE A 144 -6.89 -1.85 -16.04
N VAL A 145 -6.80 -1.77 -17.36
CA VAL A 145 -7.41 -0.70 -18.12
C VAL A 145 -8.87 -0.97 -17.89
N GLU A 146 -9.42 -0.25 -16.92
CA GLU A 146 -10.80 -0.41 -16.55
C GLU A 146 -11.60 -0.22 -17.83
N GLY A 147 -12.33 -1.28 -18.23
CA GLY A 147 -13.10 -1.25 -19.47
C GLY A 147 -13.95 0.01 -19.50
N SER A 148 -14.11 0.58 -20.71
CA SER A 148 -14.85 1.82 -20.91
C SER A 148 -16.14 1.82 -20.09
N ARG A 149 -16.25 2.72 -19.11
CA ARG A 149 -17.48 2.82 -18.34
C ARG A 149 -18.55 3.46 -19.21
N PRO A 150 -19.84 3.17 -19.00
CA PRO A 150 -20.92 3.86 -19.70
C PRO A 150 -20.83 5.39 -19.59
N GLU A 151 -20.32 5.91 -18.47
CA GLU A 151 -20.08 7.35 -18.28
C GLU A 151 -19.05 7.93 -19.27
N ASP A 152 -18.13 7.11 -19.78
CA ASP A 152 -17.09 7.54 -20.71
C ASP A 152 -17.69 7.76 -22.12
N SER A 153 -18.78 7.07 -22.48
CA SER A 153 -19.46 7.29 -23.77
C SER A 153 -20.27 8.58 -23.80
N ALA A 154 -20.81 9.03 -22.66
CA ALA A 154 -21.49 10.33 -22.56
C ALA A 154 -20.54 11.49 -22.86
N ALA A 155 -19.25 11.37 -22.53
CA ALA A 155 -18.25 12.36 -22.91
C ALA A 155 -17.90 12.33 -24.42
N ALA A 156 -18.16 11.20 -25.10
CA ALA A 156 -17.93 11.06 -26.54
C ALA A 156 -19.06 11.69 -27.39
N SER A 157 -20.25 11.88 -26.82
CA SER A 157 -21.40 12.49 -27.49
C SER A 157 -22.12 13.46 -26.53
N PRO A 158 -21.51 14.63 -26.25
CA PRO A 158 -22.10 15.59 -25.31
C PRO A 158 -23.41 16.16 -25.85
N VAL A 159 -24.36 16.42 -24.94
CA VAL A 159 -25.62 17.10 -25.28
C VAL A 159 -25.32 18.57 -25.54
N PRO A 160 -25.55 19.10 -26.76
CA PRO A 160 -25.27 20.51 -27.05
C PRO A 160 -26.15 21.44 -26.22
N ARG A 161 -25.56 22.49 -25.64
CA ARG A 161 -26.28 23.61 -25.01
C ARG A 161 -25.60 24.92 -25.36
N ASP A 162 -26.30 26.05 -25.22
CA ASP A 162 -25.69 27.37 -25.39
C ASP A 162 -24.71 27.66 -24.24
N GLY A 163 -23.42 27.44 -24.48
CA GLY A 163 -22.39 27.58 -23.47
C GLY A 163 -22.17 29.00 -22.99
N ALA A 164 -22.40 30.01 -23.83
CA ALA A 164 -22.29 31.42 -23.42
C ALA A 164 -23.39 31.75 -22.41
N LYS A 165 -24.65 31.47 -22.77
CA LYS A 165 -25.78 31.64 -21.86
C LYS A 165 -25.61 30.86 -20.57
N LEU A 166 -25.06 29.65 -20.64
CA LEU A 166 -24.83 28.81 -19.47
C LEU A 166 -23.84 29.46 -18.50
N HIS A 167 -22.71 29.96 -19.01
CA HIS A 167 -21.71 30.69 -18.21
C HIS A 167 -22.24 32.01 -17.65
N ASP A 168 -23.13 32.70 -18.36
CA ASP A 168 -23.79 33.90 -17.84
C ASP A 168 -24.77 33.58 -16.69
N SER A 169 -25.41 32.41 -16.73
CA SER A 169 -26.44 32.01 -15.76
C SER A 169 -25.91 31.31 -14.52
N VAL A 170 -24.77 30.62 -14.62
CA VAL A 170 -24.18 29.85 -13.52
C VAL A 170 -23.05 30.64 -12.89
N GLU A 171 -23.13 30.90 -11.58
CA GLU A 171 -22.09 31.61 -10.84
C GLU A 171 -20.70 30.97 -11.00
N MET A 172 -19.66 31.78 -11.20
CA MET A 172 -18.28 31.31 -11.44
C MET A 172 -17.74 30.38 -10.34
N ARG A 173 -18.18 30.57 -9.09
CA ARG A 173 -17.81 29.69 -7.96
C ARG A 173 -18.37 28.26 -8.09
N ARG A 174 -19.30 28.04 -9.03
CA ARG A 174 -19.95 26.77 -9.30
C ARG A 174 -19.40 26.05 -10.54
N TRP A 175 -18.37 26.59 -11.19
CA TRP A 175 -17.71 25.96 -12.35
C TRP A 175 -16.69 24.91 -11.89
N ALA A 176 -17.10 23.97 -11.04
CA ALA A 176 -16.23 22.99 -10.41
C ALA A 176 -16.39 21.58 -11.02
N VAL A 177 -15.37 20.74 -10.80
CA VAL A 177 -15.36 19.32 -11.16
C VAL A 177 -15.20 18.46 -9.91
N THR A 178 -15.84 17.29 -9.87
CA THR A 178 -15.68 16.33 -8.77
C THR A 178 -14.39 15.53 -8.92
N LEU A 179 -14.01 14.81 -7.85
CA LEU A 179 -12.92 13.84 -7.91
C LEU A 179 -13.16 12.76 -8.99
N SER A 180 -14.41 12.31 -9.14
CA SER A 180 -14.78 11.31 -10.16
C SER A 180 -14.58 11.85 -11.58
N ASP A 181 -14.98 13.11 -11.82
CA ASP A 181 -14.79 13.77 -13.11
C ASP A 181 -13.31 13.87 -13.48
N LEU A 182 -12.44 14.21 -12.53
CA LEU A 182 -11.00 14.29 -12.79
C LEU A 182 -10.38 12.92 -13.08
N GLN A 183 -10.78 11.89 -12.33
CA GLN A 183 -10.35 10.51 -12.60
C GLN A 183 -10.84 10.02 -13.97
N GLN A 184 -12.07 10.36 -14.34
CA GLN A 184 -12.61 10.09 -15.67
C GLN A 184 -11.82 10.83 -16.74
N PHE A 185 -11.61 12.13 -16.57
CA PHE A 185 -10.86 12.97 -17.50
C PHE A 185 -9.47 12.38 -17.76
N ARG A 186 -8.75 11.96 -16.71
CA ARG A 186 -7.45 11.28 -16.85
C ARG A 186 -7.54 10.04 -17.74
N ARG A 187 -8.57 9.18 -17.57
CA ARG A 187 -8.77 7.98 -18.41
C ARG A 187 -9.09 8.35 -19.87
N LEU A 188 -9.94 9.35 -20.07
CA LEU A 188 -10.34 9.81 -21.40
C LEU A 188 -9.16 10.41 -22.18
N VAL A 189 -8.32 11.22 -21.53
CA VAL A 189 -7.10 11.77 -22.13
C VAL A 189 -6.11 10.65 -22.46
N LEU A 190 -5.94 9.69 -21.55
CA LEU A 190 -5.10 8.51 -21.82
C LEU A 190 -5.58 7.72 -23.04
N GLN A 191 -6.88 7.50 -23.15
CA GLN A 191 -7.46 6.84 -24.32
C GLN A 191 -7.26 7.68 -25.60
N ALA A 192 -7.44 9.00 -25.52
CA ALA A 192 -7.22 9.90 -26.65
C ALA A 192 -5.76 9.92 -27.14
N VAL A 193 -4.78 9.79 -26.24
CA VAL A 193 -3.37 9.60 -26.62
C VAL A 193 -3.17 8.26 -27.32
N ARG A 194 -3.73 7.16 -26.79
CA ARG A 194 -3.63 5.82 -27.40
C ARG A 194 -4.27 5.74 -28.78
N ASP A 195 -5.41 6.40 -28.97
CA ASP A 195 -6.12 6.47 -30.25
C ASP A 195 -5.42 7.41 -31.25
N GLY A 196 -4.36 8.11 -30.84
CA GLY A 196 -3.68 9.11 -31.66
C GLY A 196 -4.51 10.38 -31.91
N ARG A 197 -5.55 10.64 -31.12
CA ARG A 197 -6.33 11.89 -31.16
C ARG A 197 -5.58 13.04 -30.50
N ILE A 198 -4.79 12.75 -29.47
CA ILE A 198 -3.80 13.67 -28.89
C ILE A 198 -2.41 13.22 -29.34
N LYS A 199 -1.69 14.09 -30.04
CA LYS A 199 -0.37 13.84 -30.62
C LYS A 199 0.67 14.81 -30.05
N PRO A 200 1.94 14.37 -29.91
CA PRO A 200 3.04 15.26 -29.56
C PRO A 200 3.15 16.43 -30.54
N THR A 201 3.61 17.58 -30.03
CA THR A 201 3.84 18.79 -30.83
C THR A 201 5.25 19.31 -30.62
N ASP A 202 5.73 20.23 -31.46
CA ASP A 202 7.06 20.83 -31.28
C ASP A 202 7.21 21.55 -29.93
N ARG A 203 6.11 22.08 -29.38
CA ARG A 203 6.09 22.77 -28.07
C ARG A 203 5.93 21.82 -26.89
N ASP A 204 5.50 20.59 -27.15
CA ASP A 204 5.21 19.57 -26.15
C ASP A 204 5.52 18.19 -26.72
N PRO A 205 6.81 17.82 -26.81
CA PRO A 205 7.27 16.57 -27.39
C PRO A 205 7.13 15.43 -26.38
N PHE A 206 5.93 15.23 -25.84
CA PHE A 206 5.65 14.15 -24.89
C PHE A 206 5.76 12.78 -25.57
N ASP A 207 6.12 11.75 -24.79
CA ASP A 207 6.13 10.36 -25.26
C ASP A 207 4.70 9.76 -25.13
N PRO A 208 4.04 9.32 -26.21
CA PRO A 208 2.72 8.69 -26.13
C PRO A 208 2.67 7.43 -25.25
N SER A 209 3.81 6.81 -24.96
CA SER A 209 3.94 5.67 -24.05
C SER A 209 4.20 6.08 -22.59
N ASP A 210 4.36 7.38 -22.31
CA ASP A 210 4.51 7.89 -20.95
C ASP A 210 3.16 7.95 -20.22
N PHE A 211 3.01 7.10 -19.22
CA PHE A 211 1.83 7.04 -18.36
C PHE A 211 1.98 7.84 -17.05
N VAL A 212 3.13 8.47 -16.84
CA VAL A 212 3.49 9.19 -15.62
C VAL A 212 3.26 10.69 -15.76
N LYS A 213 3.78 11.33 -16.81
CA LYS A 213 3.62 12.79 -17.00
C LYS A 213 2.51 13.07 -18.00
N GLY A 214 2.59 12.47 -19.19
CA GLY A 214 1.65 12.69 -20.27
C GLY A 214 1.76 14.09 -20.92
N PRO A 215 0.85 14.42 -21.84
CA PRO A 215 0.84 15.72 -22.52
C PRO A 215 0.60 16.87 -21.55
N SER A 216 1.14 18.04 -21.87
CA SER A 216 0.88 19.29 -21.16
C SER A 216 -0.58 19.74 -21.28
N MET A 217 -1.04 20.59 -20.35
CA MET A 217 -2.40 21.14 -20.40
C MET A 217 -2.65 21.99 -21.64
N TYR A 218 -1.61 22.58 -22.25
CA TYR A 218 -1.72 23.26 -23.54
C TYR A 218 -2.19 22.30 -24.62
N THR A 219 -1.47 21.18 -24.79
CA THR A 219 -1.78 20.17 -25.79
C THR A 219 -3.14 19.53 -25.55
N VAL A 220 -3.46 19.19 -24.31
CA VAL A 220 -4.75 18.59 -23.94
C VAL A 220 -5.90 19.55 -24.18
N THR A 221 -5.71 20.84 -23.85
CA THR A 221 -6.75 21.86 -24.08
C THR A 221 -7.05 22.01 -25.57
N GLU A 222 -6.01 22.17 -26.39
CA GLU A 222 -6.18 22.40 -27.83
C GLU A 222 -6.69 21.16 -28.58
N GLN A 223 -6.12 19.99 -28.31
CA GLN A 223 -6.42 18.79 -29.11
C GLN A 223 -7.58 17.96 -28.56
N TYR A 224 -8.01 18.21 -27.32
CA TYR A 224 -9.06 17.39 -26.69
C TYR A 224 -10.19 18.20 -26.07
N ILE A 225 -9.91 19.09 -25.11
CA ILE A 225 -10.97 19.80 -24.40
C ILE A 225 -11.76 20.68 -25.37
N LYS A 226 -11.08 21.53 -26.14
CA LYS A 226 -11.74 22.45 -27.09
C LYS A 226 -12.62 21.69 -28.09
N PRO A 227 -12.15 20.66 -28.83
CA PRO A 227 -13.02 19.91 -29.74
C PRO A 227 -14.25 19.29 -29.06
N VAL A 228 -14.07 18.70 -27.87
CA VAL A 228 -15.17 18.05 -27.14
C VAL A 228 -16.19 19.08 -26.66
N THR A 229 -15.73 20.19 -26.05
CA THR A 229 -16.65 21.21 -25.54
C THR A 229 -17.23 22.10 -26.63
N GLU A 230 -16.58 22.23 -27.79
CA GLU A 230 -17.14 22.87 -28.99
C GLU A 230 -18.38 22.09 -29.46
N ALA A 231 -18.27 20.77 -29.58
CA ALA A 231 -19.39 19.89 -29.91
C ALA A 231 -20.51 19.94 -28.87
N ALA A 232 -20.18 20.23 -27.61
CA ALA A 232 -21.14 20.45 -26.53
C ALA A 232 -21.79 21.85 -26.57
N GLY A 233 -21.38 22.74 -27.47
CA GLY A 233 -21.88 24.12 -27.57
C GLY A 233 -21.07 25.15 -26.78
N LYS A 234 -19.74 24.99 -26.73
CA LYS A 234 -18.73 25.95 -26.25
C LYS A 234 -18.68 26.22 -24.75
N MET A 235 -19.38 25.44 -23.92
CA MET A 235 -19.26 25.55 -22.46
C MET A 235 -17.90 25.04 -21.94
N SER A 236 -17.65 25.17 -20.63
CA SER A 236 -16.47 24.57 -20.02
C SER A 236 -16.67 23.07 -19.80
N TRP A 237 -15.59 22.32 -19.56
CA TRP A 237 -15.72 20.91 -19.20
C TRP A 237 -16.55 20.72 -17.93
N ALA A 238 -16.37 21.60 -16.94
CA ALA A 238 -17.14 21.61 -15.71
C ALA A 238 -18.64 21.75 -15.95
N LEU A 239 -19.08 22.75 -16.72
CA LEU A 239 -20.51 22.97 -17.01
C LEU A 239 -21.08 21.97 -18.04
N MET A 240 -20.22 21.34 -18.85
CA MET A 240 -20.63 20.20 -19.68
C MET A 240 -21.05 19.01 -18.83
N LYS A 241 -20.31 18.74 -17.74
CA LYS A 241 -20.62 17.67 -16.78
C LYS A 241 -21.75 18.06 -15.83
N HIS A 242 -21.75 19.31 -15.38
CA HIS A 242 -22.66 19.82 -14.35
C HIS A 242 -23.31 21.11 -14.83
N PRO A 243 -24.38 21.04 -15.65
CA PRO A 243 -24.99 22.22 -16.25
C PRO A 243 -25.57 23.19 -15.20
N ASP A 244 -25.99 22.69 -14.04
CA ASP A 244 -26.46 23.53 -12.93
C ASP A 244 -25.32 24.06 -12.05
N GLY A 245 -24.09 23.66 -12.33
CA GLY A 245 -22.89 23.95 -11.53
C GLY A 245 -22.84 23.23 -10.17
N ILE A 246 -21.63 23.10 -9.62
CA ILE A 246 -21.37 22.52 -8.28
C ILE A 246 -20.51 23.48 -7.48
N ASP A 247 -20.88 23.75 -6.23
CA ASP A 247 -20.11 24.61 -5.33
C ASP A 247 -18.65 24.14 -5.18
N CYS A 248 -17.71 25.07 -5.34
CA CYS A 248 -16.28 24.80 -5.21
C CYS A 248 -15.87 24.70 -3.73
N ASP A 249 -15.39 23.54 -3.29
CA ASP A 249 -14.78 23.35 -1.96
C ASP A 249 -13.26 23.53 -1.99
N LEU A 250 -12.65 23.20 -3.14
CA LEU A 250 -11.21 23.12 -3.32
C LEU A 250 -10.76 23.96 -4.52
N PHE A 251 -9.89 24.94 -4.30
CA PHE A 251 -9.24 25.63 -5.39
C PHE A 251 -7.90 24.97 -5.74
N ILE A 252 -7.66 24.66 -7.01
CA ILE A 252 -6.42 24.05 -7.46
C ILE A 252 -5.62 25.03 -8.32
N THR A 253 -4.42 25.41 -7.85
CA THR A 253 -3.45 26.14 -8.69
C THR A 253 -2.43 25.18 -9.29
N HIS A 254 -2.11 25.39 -10.56
CA HIS A 254 -1.15 24.57 -11.29
C HIS A 254 -0.58 25.30 -12.51
N GLY A 255 0.50 24.76 -13.08
CA GLY A 255 1.09 25.26 -14.32
C GLY A 255 0.44 24.62 -15.55
N TRP A 256 0.30 25.36 -16.65
CA TRP A 256 -0.21 24.79 -17.91
C TRP A 256 0.82 23.93 -18.66
N ALA A 257 2.11 24.12 -18.38
CA ALA A 257 3.15 23.27 -18.92
C ALA A 257 3.16 21.88 -18.25
N GLU A 258 2.50 21.70 -17.10
CA GLU A 258 2.46 20.42 -16.39
C GLU A 258 1.80 19.32 -17.22
N GLY A 259 2.38 18.12 -17.15
CA GLY A 259 1.80 16.90 -17.72
C GLY A 259 0.50 16.50 -17.02
N VAL A 260 -0.55 16.27 -17.79
CA VAL A 260 -1.91 16.01 -17.31
C VAL A 260 -2.05 14.75 -16.45
N PHE A 261 -1.23 13.72 -16.69
CA PHE A 261 -1.26 12.50 -15.88
C PHE A 261 -0.64 12.73 -14.51
N GLU A 262 0.50 13.43 -14.46
CA GLU A 262 1.16 13.84 -13.22
C GLU A 262 0.23 14.71 -12.37
N PHE A 263 -0.41 15.71 -13.00
CA PHE A 263 -1.39 16.57 -12.37
C PHE A 263 -2.54 15.76 -11.75
N ALA A 264 -3.22 14.95 -12.56
CA ALA A 264 -4.39 14.21 -12.13
C ALA A 264 -4.06 13.20 -11.01
N ASP A 265 -2.89 12.55 -11.08
CA ASP A 265 -2.44 11.60 -10.07
C ASP A 265 -2.11 12.26 -8.74
N LYS A 266 -1.45 13.43 -8.76
CA LYS A 266 -1.18 14.24 -7.56
C LYS A 266 -2.46 14.76 -6.92
N VAL A 267 -3.34 15.35 -7.73
CA VAL A 267 -4.61 15.89 -7.22
C VAL A 267 -5.47 14.77 -6.65
N THR A 268 -5.58 13.62 -7.32
CA THR A 268 -6.32 12.46 -6.81
C THR A 268 -5.72 11.93 -5.52
N TYR A 269 -4.39 11.89 -5.42
CA TYR A 269 -3.69 11.40 -4.22
C TYR A 269 -3.83 12.36 -3.03
N CYS A 270 -3.82 13.67 -3.28
CA CYS A 270 -3.89 14.71 -2.26
C CYS A 270 -5.27 15.35 -2.11
N TRP A 271 -6.32 14.74 -2.69
CA TRP A 271 -7.68 15.26 -2.59
C TRP A 271 -8.10 15.34 -1.11
N PRO A 272 -8.39 16.53 -0.57
CA PRO A 272 -8.72 16.68 0.85
C PRO A 272 -9.99 15.92 1.21
N ARG A 273 -9.98 15.26 2.38
CA ARG A 273 -11.19 14.65 2.93
C ARG A 273 -12.27 15.71 3.12
N GLY A 274 -13.48 15.40 2.67
CA GLY A 274 -14.64 16.29 2.75
C GLY A 274 -14.80 17.27 1.58
N ALA A 275 -13.78 17.47 0.74
CA ALA A 275 -13.96 18.26 -0.48
C ALA A 275 -14.77 17.46 -1.51
N THR A 276 -15.86 18.04 -2.00
CA THR A 276 -16.74 17.38 -2.98
C THR A 276 -16.38 17.74 -4.41
N ALA A 277 -16.03 19.01 -4.65
CA ALA A 277 -15.64 19.51 -5.96
C ALA A 277 -14.50 20.51 -5.88
N ALA A 278 -13.78 20.63 -7.00
CA ALA A 278 -12.65 21.52 -7.15
C ALA A 278 -12.76 22.39 -8.39
N TYR A 279 -12.30 23.63 -8.27
CA TYR A 279 -12.07 24.49 -9.43
C TYR A 279 -10.68 24.21 -10.01
N VAL A 280 -10.64 23.90 -11.31
CA VAL A 280 -9.41 23.57 -12.06
C VAL A 280 -9.43 24.34 -13.36
N CYS A 281 -8.55 25.33 -13.53
CA CYS A 281 -8.75 26.38 -14.53
C CYS A 281 -9.00 25.91 -15.98
N PHE A 282 -8.28 24.89 -16.46
CA PHE A 282 -8.43 24.38 -17.83
C PHE A 282 -9.70 23.53 -18.03
N LEU A 283 -10.32 23.06 -16.94
CA LEU A 283 -11.60 22.34 -16.96
C LEU A 283 -12.79 23.27 -16.66
N SER A 284 -12.57 24.27 -15.80
CA SER A 284 -13.59 25.15 -15.26
C SER A 284 -13.95 26.32 -16.18
N ASN A 285 -12.96 26.92 -16.85
CA ASN A 285 -13.18 28.04 -17.75
C ASN A 285 -13.63 27.59 -19.15
N PRO A 286 -14.45 28.38 -19.86
CA PRO A 286 -14.80 28.08 -21.25
C PRO A 286 -13.60 28.26 -22.17
N GLN A 287 -13.04 27.17 -22.67
CA GLN A 287 -11.85 27.21 -23.51
C GLN A 287 -12.13 27.67 -24.96
N ASN A 288 -13.40 27.61 -25.41
CA ASN A 288 -13.83 28.02 -26.75
C ASN A 288 -14.47 29.42 -26.81
N LEU A 289 -14.65 30.08 -25.67
CA LEU A 289 -15.20 31.45 -25.62
C LEU A 289 -14.08 32.46 -25.40
N ASP A 290 -14.35 33.71 -25.75
CA ASP A 290 -13.45 34.82 -25.41
C ASP A 290 -13.63 35.18 -23.92
N ILE A 291 -12.66 34.73 -23.10
CA ILE A 291 -12.63 35.02 -21.67
C ILE A 291 -11.92 36.34 -21.34
N GLY A 292 -11.52 37.15 -22.32
CA GLY A 292 -10.76 38.38 -22.11
C GLY A 292 -11.44 39.33 -21.12
N HIS A 293 -12.76 39.48 -21.23
CA HIS A 293 -13.55 40.28 -20.29
C HIS A 293 -13.62 39.65 -18.89
N LEU A 294 -13.65 38.32 -18.78
CA LEU A 294 -13.68 37.60 -17.50
C LEU A 294 -12.36 37.76 -16.72
N ILE A 295 -11.26 38.05 -17.40
CA ILE A 295 -9.94 38.17 -16.78
C ILE A 295 -9.39 39.61 -16.80
N ALA A 296 -10.20 40.57 -17.25
CA ALA A 296 -9.82 41.98 -17.33
C ALA A 296 -9.55 42.57 -15.93
N SER A 297 -10.33 42.15 -14.94
CA SER A 297 -10.13 42.48 -13.53
C SER A 297 -9.76 41.20 -12.75
N PRO A 298 -8.52 41.07 -12.24
CA PRO A 298 -8.10 39.88 -11.51
C PRO A 298 -9.01 39.51 -10.32
N GLU A 299 -9.51 40.51 -9.60
CA GLU A 299 -10.37 40.31 -8.42
C GLU A 299 -11.79 39.84 -8.77
N GLU A 300 -12.27 40.21 -9.95
CA GLU A 300 -13.59 39.79 -10.45
C GLU A 300 -13.53 38.49 -11.26
N SER A 301 -12.32 38.02 -11.55
CA SER A 301 -12.11 36.87 -12.40
C SER A 301 -12.68 35.57 -11.84
N PRO A 302 -13.00 34.58 -12.70
CA PRO A 302 -13.45 33.26 -12.25
C PRO A 302 -12.50 32.63 -11.23
N PHE A 303 -11.19 32.88 -11.37
CA PHE A 303 -10.16 32.43 -10.43
C PHE A 303 -10.38 32.99 -9.02
N ALA A 304 -10.50 34.31 -8.90
CA ALA A 304 -10.68 34.98 -7.61
C ALA A 304 -12.03 34.64 -6.97
N ARG A 305 -13.10 34.57 -7.78
CA ARG A 305 -14.44 34.19 -7.31
C ARG A 305 -14.47 32.76 -6.78
N ALA A 306 -13.90 31.81 -7.52
CA ALA A 306 -13.83 30.41 -7.09
C ALA A 306 -12.92 30.22 -5.87
N LEU A 307 -11.76 30.88 -5.83
CA LEU A 307 -10.84 30.80 -4.69
C LEU A 307 -11.47 31.40 -3.41
N THR A 308 -12.17 32.52 -3.54
CA THR A 308 -12.87 33.16 -2.42
C THR A 308 -13.93 32.22 -1.81
N ALA A 309 -14.70 31.54 -2.67
CA ALA A 309 -15.72 30.58 -2.26
C ALA A 309 -15.14 29.28 -1.70
N SER A 310 -13.98 28.84 -2.18
CA SER A 310 -13.34 27.59 -1.75
C SER A 310 -12.96 27.59 -0.27
N GLN A 311 -12.94 26.42 0.36
CA GLN A 311 -12.53 26.27 1.76
C GLN A 311 -11.01 26.22 1.90
N GLN A 312 -10.31 25.72 0.88
CA GLN A 312 -8.87 25.51 0.90
C GLN A 312 -8.28 25.53 -0.51
N MET A 313 -6.96 25.68 -0.58
CA MET A 313 -6.19 25.69 -1.81
C MET A 313 -5.21 24.52 -1.85
N LEU A 314 -5.17 23.81 -2.98
CA LEU A 314 -4.15 22.82 -3.29
C LEU A 314 -3.24 23.35 -4.40
N VAL A 315 -1.97 23.48 -4.07
CA VAL A 315 -0.88 23.85 -4.95
C VAL A 315 -0.32 22.59 -5.59
N VAL A 316 -0.34 22.48 -6.92
CA VAL A 316 0.17 21.31 -7.65
C VAL A 316 1.50 21.67 -8.30
N PRO A 317 2.64 21.37 -7.67
CA PRO A 317 3.95 21.54 -8.31
C PRO A 317 4.10 20.50 -9.41
N ASN A 318 4.92 20.79 -10.43
CA ASN A 318 5.23 19.86 -11.52
C ASN A 318 6.74 19.71 -11.73
N HIS A 319 7.14 18.70 -12.49
CA HIS A 319 8.56 18.43 -12.74
C HIS A 319 9.21 19.36 -13.78
N GLN A 320 8.43 20.10 -14.56
CA GLN A 320 8.92 20.86 -15.71
C GLN A 320 9.35 22.28 -15.33
N ALA A 321 8.57 22.96 -14.49
CA ALA A 321 8.88 24.30 -14.02
C ALA A 321 8.18 24.60 -12.68
N SER A 322 8.77 25.52 -11.91
CA SER A 322 8.07 26.11 -10.77
C SER A 322 6.78 26.78 -11.26
N ILE A 323 5.64 26.47 -10.64
CA ILE A 323 4.38 27.12 -11.00
C ILE A 323 4.40 28.63 -10.72
N TYR A 324 5.27 29.09 -9.82
CA TYR A 324 5.39 30.50 -9.45
C TYR A 324 6.13 31.34 -10.49
N THR A 325 6.60 30.74 -11.59
CA THR A 325 7.00 31.51 -12.78
C THR A 325 5.79 32.05 -13.55
N ARG A 326 4.57 31.62 -13.18
CA ARG A 326 3.29 32.05 -13.76
C ARG A 326 2.66 33.10 -12.88
N ILE A 327 2.42 34.29 -13.44
CA ILE A 327 1.84 35.41 -12.70
C ILE A 327 0.48 35.07 -12.05
N TRP A 328 -0.37 34.31 -12.74
CA TRP A 328 -1.66 33.87 -12.20
C TRP A 328 -1.51 32.95 -10.99
N CYS A 329 -0.56 32.00 -11.00
CA CYS A 329 -0.33 31.12 -9.85
C CYS A 329 0.21 31.91 -8.63
N VAL A 330 1.02 32.93 -8.86
CA VAL A 330 1.48 33.85 -7.80
C VAL A 330 0.32 34.65 -7.23
N TYR A 331 -0.54 35.20 -8.10
CA TYR A 331 -1.74 35.93 -7.68
C TYR A 331 -2.71 35.05 -6.88
N GLU A 332 -2.99 33.83 -7.34
CA GLU A 332 -3.83 32.86 -6.64
C GLU A 332 -3.26 32.53 -5.25
N ALA A 333 -1.95 32.30 -5.14
CA ALA A 333 -1.31 32.02 -3.85
C ALA A 333 -1.36 33.23 -2.91
N PHE A 334 -1.13 34.43 -3.43
CA PHE A 334 -1.28 35.69 -2.69
C PHE A 334 -2.71 35.89 -2.18
N LEU A 335 -3.71 35.65 -3.03
CA LEU A 335 -5.12 35.80 -2.67
C LEU A 335 -5.52 34.77 -1.60
N ALA A 336 -5.11 33.51 -1.73
CA ALA A 336 -5.37 32.48 -0.73
C ALA A 336 -4.73 32.82 0.63
N TYR A 337 -3.49 33.32 0.61
CA TYR A 337 -2.79 33.78 1.80
C TYR A 337 -3.52 34.94 2.49
N THR A 338 -3.91 35.95 1.70
CA THR A 338 -4.64 37.14 2.19
C THR A 338 -6.00 36.76 2.80
N LEU A 339 -6.70 35.82 2.16
CA LEU A 339 -7.97 35.27 2.64
C LEU A 339 -7.83 34.24 3.78
N LYS A 340 -6.60 34.00 4.28
CA LYS A 340 -6.28 33.04 5.34
C LYS A 340 -6.80 31.62 5.04
N LYS A 341 -6.81 31.23 3.77
CA LYS A 341 -7.19 29.87 3.35
C LYS A 341 -6.05 28.91 3.68
N PRO A 342 -6.33 27.67 4.12
CA PRO A 342 -5.31 26.63 4.19
C PRO A 342 -4.72 26.37 2.81
N ILE A 343 -3.40 26.50 2.67
CA ILE A 343 -2.65 26.21 1.43
C ILE A 343 -1.87 24.92 1.65
N ARG A 344 -2.12 23.91 0.81
CA ARG A 344 -1.41 22.61 0.84
C ARG A 344 -0.67 22.42 -0.46
N THR A 345 0.50 21.79 -0.39
CA THR A 345 1.26 21.39 -1.59
C THR A 345 0.99 19.92 -1.88
N ALA A 346 0.58 19.62 -3.12
CA ALA A 346 0.33 18.26 -3.57
C ALA A 346 1.63 17.45 -3.62
N LEU A 347 1.53 16.18 -3.25
CA LEU A 347 2.61 15.21 -3.27
C LEU A 347 2.35 14.21 -4.40
N SER A 348 3.42 13.77 -5.06
CA SER A 348 3.31 12.64 -5.98
C SER A 348 2.97 11.36 -5.21
N PRO A 349 2.08 10.51 -5.72
CA PRO A 349 1.95 9.17 -5.17
C PRO A 349 3.31 8.45 -5.28
N VAL A 350 3.69 7.70 -4.24
CA VAL A 350 4.93 6.92 -4.28
C VAL A 350 4.74 5.78 -5.28
N LEU A 351 5.23 5.99 -6.51
CA LEU A 351 5.20 4.97 -7.55
C LEU A 351 5.86 3.70 -7.05
N HIS A 352 5.18 2.57 -7.23
CA HIS A 352 5.62 1.25 -6.77
C HIS A 352 5.88 1.17 -5.26
N PHE A 353 5.16 1.93 -4.42
CA PHE A 353 5.26 1.84 -2.96
C PHE A 353 5.23 0.39 -2.48
N TRP A 354 4.19 -0.37 -2.83
CA TRP A 354 4.06 -1.76 -2.43
C TRP A 354 5.17 -2.66 -2.97
N PRO A 355 5.50 -2.67 -4.28
CA PRO A 355 6.66 -3.41 -4.77
C PRO A 355 8.00 -3.03 -4.10
N ARG A 356 8.18 -1.77 -3.66
CA ARG A 356 9.37 -1.34 -2.92
C ARG A 356 9.36 -1.88 -1.50
N VAL A 357 8.25 -1.71 -0.77
CA VAL A 357 8.05 -2.24 0.58
C VAL A 357 8.23 -3.75 0.60
N LEU A 358 7.60 -4.46 -0.34
CA LEU A 358 7.73 -5.91 -0.51
C LEU A 358 9.19 -6.29 -0.79
N ARG A 359 9.89 -5.62 -1.72
CA ARG A 359 11.32 -5.90 -1.98
C ARG A 359 12.20 -5.73 -0.75
N VAL A 360 12.04 -4.63 0.00
CA VAL A 360 12.81 -4.38 1.23
C VAL A 360 12.49 -5.45 2.27
N PHE A 361 11.21 -5.76 2.45
CA PHE A 361 10.78 -6.82 3.35
C PHE A 361 11.41 -8.18 3.00
N PHE A 362 11.40 -8.57 1.72
CA PHE A 362 12.01 -9.83 1.28
C PHE A 362 13.52 -9.87 1.47
N ALA A 363 14.21 -8.75 1.21
CA ALA A 363 15.63 -8.65 1.49
C ALA A 363 15.93 -8.87 2.99
N CYS A 364 15.12 -8.29 3.89
CA CYS A 364 15.25 -8.51 5.33
C CYS A 364 14.99 -9.96 5.74
N VAL A 365 13.92 -10.59 5.21
CA VAL A 365 13.61 -12.00 5.49
C VAL A 365 14.73 -12.93 4.98
N ALA A 366 15.23 -12.70 3.77
CA ALA A 366 16.32 -13.47 3.20
C ALA A 366 17.62 -13.32 4.02
N ALA A 367 17.95 -12.09 4.45
CA ALA A 367 19.12 -11.82 5.28
C ALA A 367 19.03 -12.53 6.65
N HIS A 368 17.87 -12.51 7.29
CA HIS A 368 17.64 -13.24 8.55
C HIS A 368 17.71 -14.76 8.35
N GLY A 369 17.13 -15.29 7.26
CA GLY A 369 17.20 -16.71 6.92
C GLY A 369 18.63 -17.19 6.70
N LEU A 370 19.43 -16.43 5.94
CA LEU A 370 20.85 -16.75 5.72
C LEU A 370 21.68 -16.65 7.02
N GLY A 371 21.39 -15.68 7.88
CA GLY A 371 22.04 -15.57 9.19
C GLY A 371 21.75 -16.76 10.11
N PHE A 372 20.57 -17.39 10.00
CA PHE A 372 20.24 -18.60 10.72
C PHE A 372 20.98 -19.82 10.18
N LEU A 373 21.06 -19.98 8.85
CA LEU A 373 21.79 -21.08 8.20
C LEU A 373 23.32 -20.97 8.37
N GLY A 374 23.85 -19.75 8.42
CA GLY A 374 25.28 -19.50 8.59
C GLY A 374 25.80 -19.74 10.02
N ARG A 375 24.91 -19.87 11.01
CA ARG A 375 25.29 -20.31 12.36
C ARG A 375 25.49 -21.82 12.35
N ASN A 376 26.66 -22.26 11.89
CA ASN A 376 27.12 -23.60 12.20
C ASN A 376 27.09 -23.76 13.73
N PRO A 377 26.34 -24.73 14.28
CA PRO A 377 26.38 -24.99 15.71
C PRO A 377 27.82 -25.38 16.04
N LYS A 378 28.56 -24.48 16.69
CA LYS A 378 29.86 -24.86 17.25
C LYS A 378 29.56 -26.01 18.22
N PRO A 379 30.13 -27.20 18.04
CA PRO A 379 29.96 -28.26 19.02
C PRO A 379 30.45 -27.70 20.36
N TYR A 380 29.57 -27.70 21.36
CA TYR A 380 29.98 -27.42 22.72
C TYR A 380 30.87 -28.58 23.17
N THR A 381 32.18 -28.42 23.01
CA THR A 381 33.14 -29.28 23.69
C THR A 381 33.05 -28.96 25.18
N LEU A 382 32.41 -29.85 25.93
CA LEU A 382 32.48 -29.85 27.39
C LEU A 382 33.95 -29.99 27.75
N HIS A 383 34.52 -28.93 28.34
CA HIS A 383 35.81 -29.04 28.99
C HIS A 383 35.62 -29.96 30.21
N PRO A 384 36.44 -31.01 30.37
CA PRO A 384 36.41 -31.82 31.58
C PRO A 384 36.74 -30.90 32.75
N THR A 385 35.78 -30.77 33.68
CA THR A 385 36.04 -30.17 35.00
C THR A 385 36.97 -31.11 35.77
N PRO A 386 38.01 -30.58 36.42
CA PRO A 386 38.97 -31.37 37.19
C PRO A 386 38.35 -32.07 38.42
#